data_AF-S7WCI8-F1
#
_entry.id   AF-S7WCI8-F1
#
_cell.length_a   1.000
_cell.length_b   1.000
_cell.length_c   1.000
_cell.angle_alpha   90.00
_cell.angle_beta   90.00
_cell.angle_gamma   90.00
#
_symmetry.space_group_name_H-M   'P 1'
#
loop_
_entity.id
_entity.type
_entity.pdbx_description
1 polymer ?
#
loop_
_entity_poly.entity_id
_entity_poly.type
_entity_poly.pdbx_seq_one_letter_code
_entity_poly.pdbx_strand_id
1 'polypeptide(L)'
;MCKTVSFDEILRLFIDFSHGIITQDYFLKTLSDIDFNFLEINEDNTAKILGVWEMIKYLEEKIFLEDFINDIKILKKSYFEKIESLSKIKFKKNIFSREIIKILKKWFNENINYPYPSEIEKQNLSCVTGLTLTQIKNWFINARRRILPRKNGNKVK
;
A
#
# COMPACT_ATOMS: atom_id res chain seq x y z
N MET A 1 22.30 5.62 22.10
CA MET A 1 22.66 5.04 20.78
C MET A 1 21.66 3.95 20.50
N CYS A 2 20.68 4.16 19.61
CA CYS A 2 19.75 3.11 19.24
C CYS A 2 20.48 1.96 18.54
N LYS A 3 20.11 0.72 18.87
CA LYS A 3 20.67 -0.47 18.24
C LYS A 3 19.75 -0.94 17.11
N THR A 4 20.33 -1.33 15.99
CA THR A 4 19.67 -2.17 14.98
C THR A 4 19.45 -3.55 15.59
N VAL A 5 18.19 -3.96 15.72
CA VAL A 5 17.80 -5.24 16.34
C VAL A 5 16.95 -6.04 15.36
N SER A 6 17.29 -7.31 15.21
CA SER A 6 16.58 -8.25 14.35
C SER A 6 15.26 -8.70 14.98
N PHE A 7 14.32 -9.17 14.14
CA PHE A 7 13.04 -9.71 14.62
C PHE A 7 13.22 -10.87 15.61
N ASP A 8 14.20 -11.75 15.37
CA ASP A 8 14.47 -12.91 16.23
C ASP A 8 14.93 -12.50 17.63
N GLU A 9 15.60 -11.35 17.77
CA GLU A 9 16.01 -10.79 19.06
C GLU A 9 14.81 -10.23 19.84
N ILE A 10 13.86 -9.57 19.14
CA ILE A 10 12.62 -9.06 19.76
C ILE A 10 11.75 -10.24 20.23
N LEU A 11 11.63 -11.29 19.41
CA LEU A 11 10.84 -12.47 19.74
C LEU A 11 11.43 -13.21 20.95
N ARG A 12 12.75 -13.35 21.03
CA ARG A 12 13.42 -13.93 22.21
C ARG A 12 13.18 -13.11 23.46
N LEU A 13 13.33 -11.79 23.37
CA LEU A 13 13.10 -10.88 24.49
C LEU A 13 11.66 -11.01 25.05
N PHE A 14 10.68 -11.16 24.16
CA PHE A 14 9.30 -11.40 24.55
C PHE A 14 9.09 -12.77 25.18
N ILE A 15 9.65 -13.84 24.60
CA ILE A 15 9.60 -15.20 25.15
C ILE A 15 10.19 -15.23 26.56
N ASP A 16 11.34 -14.60 26.76
CA ASP A 16 12.01 -14.53 28.05
C ASP A 16 11.17 -13.76 29.08
N PHE A 17 10.53 -12.66 28.68
CA PHE A 17 9.61 -11.94 29.55
C PHE A 17 8.38 -12.79 29.91
N SER A 18 7.78 -13.47 28.94
CA SER A 18 6.57 -14.28 29.13
C SER A 18 6.78 -15.48 30.07
N HIS A 19 7.98 -16.04 30.09
CA HIS A 19 8.38 -17.10 31.00
C HIS A 19 8.90 -16.58 32.34
N GLY A 20 8.90 -15.26 32.57
CA GLY A 20 9.40 -14.63 33.79
C GLY A 20 10.92 -14.70 33.95
N ILE A 21 11.65 -14.96 32.86
CA ILE A 21 13.12 -15.03 32.85
C ILE A 21 13.71 -13.62 33.00
N ILE A 22 13.05 -12.60 32.46
CA ILE A 22 13.42 -11.19 32.60
C ILE A 22 12.32 -10.37 33.26
N THR A 23 12.70 -9.31 33.97
CA THR A 23 11.77 -8.41 34.67
C THR A 23 11.08 -7.45 33.70
N GLN A 24 9.91 -6.94 34.10
CA GLN A 24 9.16 -5.94 33.33
C GLN A 24 9.98 -4.67 33.07
N ASP A 25 10.69 -4.15 34.08
CA ASP A 25 11.53 -2.96 33.93
C ASP A 25 12.66 -3.17 32.91
N TYR A 26 13.28 -4.35 32.93
CA TYR A 26 14.32 -4.70 31.97
C TYR A 26 13.77 -4.84 30.56
N PHE A 27 12.61 -5.50 30.42
CA PHE A 27 11.91 -5.66 29.15
C PHE A 27 11.54 -4.30 28.53
N LEU A 28 10.90 -3.41 29.30
CA LEU A 28 10.46 -2.10 28.83
C LEU A 28 11.63 -1.17 28.49
N LYS A 29 12.69 -1.17 29.31
CA LYS A 29 13.90 -0.41 29.01
C LYS A 29 14.54 -0.88 27.71
N THR A 30 14.66 -2.20 27.53
CA THR A 30 15.25 -2.78 26.32
C THR A 30 14.41 -2.46 25.08
N LEU A 31 13.07 -2.51 25.17
CA LEU A 31 12.18 -2.09 24.08
C LEU A 31 12.30 -0.60 23.75
N SER A 32 12.46 0.27 24.76
CA SER A 32 12.59 1.72 24.57
C SER A 32 13.86 2.12 23.84
N ASP A 33 14.91 1.29 23.90
CA ASP A 33 16.20 1.51 23.26
C ASP A 33 16.25 0.98 21.80
N ILE A 34 15.19 0.29 21.33
CA ILE A 34 15.10 -0.27 19.99
C ILE A 34 14.53 0.76 19.01
N ASP A 35 15.29 1.06 17.95
CA ASP A 35 14.78 1.86 16.83
C ASP A 35 14.07 0.96 15.83
N PHE A 36 12.74 0.91 15.94
CA PHE A 36 11.87 0.13 15.07
C PHE A 36 11.90 0.57 13.59
N ASN A 37 12.49 1.73 13.26
CA ASN A 37 12.65 2.17 11.87
C ASN A 37 13.74 1.38 11.11
N PHE A 38 14.63 0.69 11.84
CA PHE A 38 15.74 -0.10 11.28
C PHE A 38 15.53 -1.62 11.37
N LEU A 39 14.30 -2.07 11.59
CA LEU A 39 13.99 -3.49 11.45
C LEU A 39 14.24 -3.88 9.98
N GLU A 40 15.29 -4.65 9.68
CA GLU A 40 15.54 -5.14 8.32
C GLU A 40 14.44 -6.13 7.94
N ILE A 41 13.55 -5.72 7.04
CA ILE A 41 12.40 -6.51 6.62
C ILE A 41 12.65 -7.09 5.21
N ASN A 42 12.96 -8.39 5.16
CA ASN A 42 13.10 -9.14 3.90
C ASN A 42 11.74 -9.34 3.21
N GLU A 43 11.74 -9.31 1.86
CA GLU A 43 10.64 -9.09 0.91
C GLU A 43 9.23 -9.72 1.16
N ASP A 44 9.06 -10.67 2.09
CA ASP A 44 7.78 -11.30 2.46
C ASP A 44 7.11 -10.66 3.71
N ASN A 45 7.03 -9.34 3.73
CA ASN A 45 6.70 -8.47 4.88
C ASN A 45 5.31 -8.65 5.54
N THR A 46 4.41 -9.50 5.03
CA THR A 46 3.04 -9.59 5.58
C THR A 46 2.98 -10.43 6.85
N ALA A 47 3.69 -11.56 6.89
CA ALA A 47 3.63 -12.53 8.00
C ALA A 47 4.32 -12.02 9.28
N LYS A 48 5.42 -11.25 9.14
CA LYS A 48 6.17 -10.70 10.29
C LYS A 48 5.43 -9.55 10.97
N ILE A 49 4.76 -8.69 10.19
CA ILE A 49 3.90 -7.62 10.72
C ILE A 49 2.70 -8.23 11.47
N LEU A 50 2.11 -9.29 10.92
CA LEU A 50 1.04 -10.05 11.59
C LEU A 50 1.53 -10.65 12.92
N GLY A 51 2.73 -11.22 12.98
CA GLY A 51 3.29 -11.78 14.23
C GLY A 51 3.51 -10.76 15.34
N VAL A 52 4.01 -9.55 15.01
CA VAL A 52 4.11 -8.45 16.00
C VAL A 52 2.72 -8.03 16.47
N TRP A 53 1.73 -8.00 15.57
CA TRP A 53 0.35 -7.67 15.90
C TRP A 53 -0.32 -8.70 16.81
N GLU A 54 -0.09 -10.00 16.58
CA GLU A 54 -0.59 -11.08 17.42
C GLU A 54 0.06 -11.06 18.81
N MET A 55 1.34 -10.70 18.89
CA MET A 55 2.08 -10.53 20.15
C MET A 55 1.57 -9.32 20.95
N ILE A 56 1.30 -8.19 20.27
CA ILE A 56 0.66 -7.02 20.89
C ILE A 56 -0.74 -7.39 21.40
N LYS A 57 -1.52 -8.12 20.62
CA LYS A 57 -2.85 -8.60 21.05
C LYS A 57 -2.78 -9.52 22.27
N TYR A 58 -1.78 -10.39 22.34
CA TYR A 58 -1.55 -11.22 23.52
C TYR A 58 -1.21 -10.38 24.77
N LEU A 59 -0.40 -9.33 24.59
CA LEU A 59 -0.09 -8.37 25.67
C LEU A 59 -1.33 -7.56 26.07
N GLU A 60 -2.18 -7.17 25.11
CA GLU A 60 -3.48 -6.51 25.32
C GLU A 60 -4.43 -7.34 26.20
N GLU A 61 -4.24 -8.66 26.29
CA GLU A 61 -5.13 -9.56 27.02
C GLU A 61 -4.62 -9.94 28.43
N LYS A 62 -3.34 -9.68 28.78
CA LYS A 62 -2.73 -10.34 29.95
C LYS A 62 -2.20 -9.48 31.11
N ILE A 63 -1.71 -8.25 30.96
CA ILE A 63 -1.06 -7.55 32.10
C ILE A 63 -1.29 -6.03 32.08
N PHE A 64 -1.88 -5.50 33.17
CA PHE A 64 -1.99 -4.08 33.59
C PHE A 64 -2.13 -3.05 32.46
N LEU A 65 -3.38 -2.83 32.06
CA LEU A 65 -3.70 -2.40 30.71
C LEU A 65 -4.20 -0.98 30.57
N GLU A 66 -4.66 -0.26 31.60
CA GLU A 66 -5.34 1.01 31.28
C GLU A 66 -4.40 2.09 30.74
N ASP A 67 -3.24 2.30 31.35
CA ASP A 67 -2.27 3.32 30.91
C ASP A 67 -1.51 2.87 29.65
N PHE A 68 -1.06 1.61 29.62
CA PHE A 68 -0.35 1.06 28.46
C PHE A 68 -1.26 0.90 27.23
N ILE A 69 -2.52 0.47 27.39
CA ILE A 69 -3.50 0.50 26.29
C ILE A 69 -3.70 1.93 25.81
N ASN A 70 -3.74 2.92 26.71
CA ASN A 70 -3.96 4.30 26.29
C ASN A 70 -2.78 4.81 25.43
N ASP A 71 -1.54 4.51 25.83
CA ASP A 71 -0.35 4.85 25.04
C ASP A 71 -0.33 4.13 23.69
N ILE A 72 -0.66 2.84 23.66
CA ILE A 72 -0.78 2.06 22.42
C ILE A 72 -1.92 2.59 21.53
N LYS A 73 -3.06 2.99 22.11
CA LYS A 73 -4.18 3.60 21.38
C LYS A 73 -3.77 4.93 20.76
N ILE A 74 -3.03 5.76 21.49
CA ILE A 74 -2.50 7.05 20.99
C ILE A 74 -1.52 6.82 19.83
N LEU A 75 -0.58 5.88 20.00
CA LEU A 75 0.40 5.54 18.96
C LEU A 75 -0.28 4.97 17.71
N LYS A 76 -1.26 4.07 17.90
CA LYS A 76 -2.07 3.50 16.82
C LYS A 76 -2.83 4.60 16.08
N LYS A 77 -3.44 5.55 16.79
CA LYS A 77 -4.15 6.68 16.21
C LYS A 77 -3.23 7.57 15.37
N SER A 78 -2.08 7.96 15.92
CA SER A 78 -1.07 8.76 15.23
C SER A 78 -0.54 8.08 13.96
N TYR A 79 -0.26 6.77 14.03
CA TYR A 79 0.17 5.99 12.88
C TYR A 79 -0.93 5.86 11.82
N PHE A 80 -2.19 5.67 12.23
CA PHE A 80 -3.32 5.58 11.31
C PHE A 80 -3.60 6.91 10.59
N GLU A 81 -3.54 8.04 11.31
CA GLU A 81 -3.65 9.38 10.73
C GLU A 81 -2.50 9.68 9.75
N LYS A 82 -1.29 9.19 10.05
CA LYS A 82 -0.15 9.24 9.14
C LYS A 82 -0.37 8.37 7.89
N ILE A 83 -0.88 7.15 8.02
CA ILE A 83 -1.25 6.32 6.88
C ILE A 83 -2.37 6.97 6.07
N GLU A 84 -3.36 7.58 6.71
CA GLU A 84 -4.48 8.21 6.04
C GLU A 84 -4.06 9.48 5.27
N SER A 85 -3.16 10.27 5.83
CA SER A 85 -2.56 11.41 5.12
C SER A 85 -1.70 10.95 3.94
N LEU A 86 -0.93 9.87 4.10
CA LEU A 86 -0.15 9.27 3.01
C LEU A 86 -1.02 8.58 1.96
N SER A 87 -2.17 8.01 2.34
CA SER A 87 -3.13 7.38 1.43
C SER A 87 -3.96 8.42 0.67
N LYS A 88 -4.28 9.56 1.27
CA LYS A 88 -4.85 10.73 0.56
C LYS A 88 -3.93 11.22 -0.56
N ILE A 89 -2.61 11.11 -0.37
CA ILE A 89 -1.60 11.44 -1.39
C ILE A 89 -1.49 10.33 -2.47
N LYS A 90 -1.67 9.04 -2.11
CA LYS A 90 -1.52 7.90 -3.03
C LYS A 90 -2.80 7.39 -3.72
N PHE A 91 -3.99 7.70 -3.21
CA PHE A 91 -5.27 7.16 -3.69
C PHE A 91 -6.24 8.21 -4.24
N LYS A 92 -5.73 9.29 -4.84
CA LYS A 92 -6.48 9.90 -5.95
C LYS A 92 -6.43 8.91 -7.12
N LYS A 93 -7.22 7.84 -7.02
CA LYS A 93 -7.46 6.86 -8.08
C LYS A 93 -7.81 7.71 -9.29
N ASN A 94 -6.96 7.73 -10.31
CA ASN A 94 -7.11 8.54 -11.53
C ASN A 94 -8.32 8.02 -12.33
N ILE A 95 -9.52 8.20 -11.76
CA ILE A 95 -10.79 7.96 -12.40
C ILE A 95 -11.08 9.26 -13.15
N PHE A 96 -10.98 9.19 -14.47
CA PHE A 96 -11.41 10.30 -15.31
C PHE A 96 -12.90 10.57 -15.08
N SER A 97 -13.32 11.83 -15.13
CA SER A 97 -14.73 12.19 -15.00
C SER A 97 -15.57 11.50 -16.07
N ARG A 98 -16.88 11.39 -15.86
CA ARG A 98 -17.79 10.73 -16.80
C ARG A 98 -17.76 11.41 -18.17
N GLU A 99 -17.64 12.74 -18.18
CA GLU A 99 -17.55 13.58 -19.37
C GLU A 99 -16.28 13.25 -20.17
N ILE A 100 -15.13 13.18 -19.50
CA ILE A 100 -13.85 12.81 -20.13
C ILE A 100 -13.95 11.39 -20.70
N ILE A 101 -14.50 10.43 -19.95
CA ILE A 101 -14.69 9.05 -20.43
C ILE A 101 -15.61 9.03 -21.66
N LYS A 102 -16.66 9.85 -21.69
CA LYS A 102 -17.60 9.94 -22.82
C LYS A 102 -16.90 10.44 -24.09
N ILE A 103 -16.04 11.45 -23.98
CA ILE A 103 -15.25 11.98 -25.10
C ILE A 103 -14.31 10.89 -25.65
N LEU A 104 -13.52 10.26 -24.77
CA LEU A 104 -12.56 9.23 -25.18
C LEU A 104 -13.24 8.01 -25.79
N LYS A 105 -14.37 7.56 -25.22
CA LYS A 105 -15.17 6.47 -25.78
C LYS A 105 -15.81 6.82 -27.11
N LYS A 106 -16.29 8.05 -27.29
CA LYS A 106 -16.86 8.51 -28.57
C LYS A 106 -15.83 8.36 -29.69
N TRP A 107 -14.65 8.94 -29.52
CA TRP A 107 -13.57 8.80 -30.50
C TRP A 107 -13.20 7.33 -30.72
N PHE A 108 -13.09 6.53 -29.64
CA PHE A 108 -12.74 5.11 -29.75
C PHE A 108 -13.75 4.31 -30.58
N ASN A 109 -15.04 4.57 -30.37
CA ASN A 109 -16.12 3.87 -31.08
C ASN A 109 -16.20 4.30 -32.55
N GLU A 110 -16.01 5.59 -32.85
CA GLU A 110 -15.92 6.11 -34.22
C GLU A 110 -14.75 5.47 -34.99
N ASN A 111 -13.68 5.08 -34.27
CA ASN A 111 -12.47 4.48 -34.83
C ASN A 111 -12.30 2.99 -34.45
N ILE A 112 -13.39 2.26 -34.19
CA ILE A 112 -13.32 0.90 -33.62
C ILE A 112 -12.51 -0.09 -34.48
N ASN A 113 -12.49 0.10 -35.80
CA ASN A 113 -11.74 -0.72 -36.75
C ASN A 113 -10.23 -0.47 -36.68
N TYR A 114 -9.82 0.76 -36.33
CA TYR A 114 -8.42 1.16 -36.17
C TYR A 114 -8.27 2.17 -35.03
N PRO A 115 -8.36 1.73 -33.75
CA PRO A 115 -8.43 2.63 -32.60
C PRO A 115 -7.03 3.10 -32.15
N TYR A 116 -6.29 3.70 -33.07
CA TYR A 116 -4.94 4.24 -32.89
C TYR A 116 -4.96 5.73 -33.27
N PRO A 117 -5.19 6.64 -32.31
CA PRO A 117 -5.20 8.06 -32.61
C PRO A 117 -3.80 8.49 -33.09
N SER A 118 -3.78 9.33 -34.11
CA SER A 118 -2.59 10.05 -34.57
C SER A 118 -2.09 11.04 -33.51
N GLU A 119 -0.89 11.60 -33.68
CA GLU A 119 -0.36 12.59 -32.75
C GLU A 119 -1.25 13.85 -32.67
N ILE A 120 -1.79 14.28 -33.80
CA ILE A 120 -2.72 15.44 -33.87
C ILE A 120 -4.01 15.12 -33.10
N GLU A 121 -4.57 13.93 -33.28
CA GLU A 121 -5.78 13.54 -32.54
C GLU A 121 -5.54 13.40 -31.04
N LYS A 122 -4.36 12.90 -30.63
CA LYS A 122 -3.97 12.88 -29.20
C LYS A 122 -3.89 14.30 -28.64
N GLN A 123 -3.34 15.25 -29.38
CA GLN A 123 -3.28 16.65 -28.98
C GLN A 123 -4.69 17.27 -28.86
N ASN A 124 -5.57 17.01 -29.83
CA ASN A 124 -6.96 17.47 -29.77
C ASN A 124 -7.70 16.88 -28.56
N LEU A 125 -7.57 15.57 -28.31
CA LEU A 125 -8.17 14.91 -27.16
C LEU A 125 -7.60 15.45 -25.84
N SER A 126 -6.29 15.72 -25.79
CA SER A 126 -5.63 16.35 -24.64
C SER A 126 -6.20 17.75 -24.36
N CYS A 127 -6.37 18.56 -25.40
CA CYS A 127 -6.92 19.92 -25.30
C CYS A 127 -8.36 19.89 -24.76
N VAL A 128 -9.21 19.03 -25.32
CA VAL A 128 -10.64 18.97 -24.95
C VAL A 128 -10.87 18.33 -23.58
N THR A 129 -10.04 17.36 -23.16
CA THR A 129 -10.22 16.65 -21.89
C THR A 129 -9.40 17.20 -20.72
N GLY A 130 -8.41 18.06 -21.00
CA GLY A 130 -7.43 18.52 -20.01
C GLY A 130 -6.47 17.43 -19.52
N LEU A 131 -6.51 16.23 -20.11
CA LEU A 131 -5.58 15.15 -19.79
C LEU A 131 -4.23 15.37 -20.47
N THR A 132 -3.16 14.88 -19.84
CA THR A 132 -1.83 14.86 -20.46
C THR A 132 -1.79 13.84 -21.60
N LEU A 133 -0.91 14.06 -22.58
CA LEU A 133 -0.71 13.11 -23.68
C LEU A 133 -0.38 11.68 -23.20
N THR A 134 0.36 11.55 -22.10
CA THR A 134 0.64 10.25 -21.47
C THR A 134 -0.63 9.58 -20.94
N GLN A 135 -1.53 10.33 -20.29
CA GLN A 135 -2.82 9.82 -19.82
C GLN A 135 -3.71 9.36 -20.99
N ILE A 136 -3.76 10.15 -22.07
CA ILE A 136 -4.45 9.79 -23.32
C ILE A 136 -3.88 8.49 -23.89
N LYS A 137 -2.56 8.42 -24.10
CA LYS A 137 -1.87 7.24 -24.62
C LYS A 137 -2.19 5.98 -23.80
N ASN A 138 -2.08 6.08 -22.48
CA ASN A 138 -2.31 4.97 -21.56
C ASN A 138 -3.78 4.52 -21.57
N TRP A 139 -4.72 5.46 -21.67
CA TRP A 139 -6.13 5.13 -21.78
C TRP A 139 -6.41 4.31 -23.04
N PHE A 140 -5.88 4.73 -24.21
CA PHE A 140 -6.10 4.01 -25.47
C PHE A 140 -5.46 2.62 -25.49
N ILE A 141 -4.27 2.47 -24.90
CA ILE A 141 -3.65 1.14 -24.72
C ILE A 141 -4.57 0.23 -23.90
N ASN A 142 -5.08 0.73 -22.78
CA ASN A 142 -5.95 -0.04 -21.89
C ASN A 142 -7.33 -0.33 -22.50
N ALA A 143 -7.90 0.64 -23.22
CA ALA A 143 -9.18 0.50 -23.91
C ALA A 143 -9.09 -0.61 -24.98
N ARG A 144 -8.06 -0.61 -25.82
CA ARG A 144 -7.83 -1.67 -26.81
C ARG A 144 -7.71 -3.04 -26.16
N ARG A 145 -6.94 -3.17 -25.07
CA ARG A 145 -6.77 -4.44 -24.35
C ARG A 145 -8.07 -4.99 -23.75
N ARG A 146 -9.03 -4.12 -23.43
CA ARG A 146 -10.31 -4.49 -22.81
C ARG A 146 -11.42 -4.75 -23.82
N ILE A 147 -11.40 -4.05 -24.95
CA ILE A 147 -12.53 -4.00 -25.90
C ILE A 147 -12.25 -4.84 -27.14
N LEU A 148 -11.01 -4.88 -27.65
CA LEU A 148 -10.70 -5.65 -28.84
C LEU A 148 -10.55 -7.13 -28.50
N PRO A 149 -11.13 -8.05 -29.30
CA PRO A 149 -10.93 -9.47 -29.10
C PRO A 149 -9.44 -9.79 -29.20
N ARG A 150 -8.96 -10.64 -28.29
CA ARG A 150 -7.63 -11.23 -28.44
C ARG A 150 -7.66 -12.03 -29.73
N LYS A 151 -6.79 -11.71 -30.69
CA LYS A 151 -6.54 -12.62 -31.82
C LYS A 151 -6.15 -13.95 -31.21
N ASN A 152 -6.96 -14.99 -31.41
CA ASN A 152 -6.68 -16.34 -30.94
C ASN A 152 -5.31 -16.75 -31.47
N GLY A 153 -4.29 -16.69 -30.62
CA GLY A 153 -3.02 -17.31 -30.92
C GLY A 153 -3.27 -18.80 -31.00
N ASN A 154 -3.11 -19.37 -32.18
CA ASN A 154 -3.07 -20.82 -32.38
C ASN A 154 -2.10 -21.40 -31.34
N LYS A 155 -2.65 -22.05 -30.32
CA LYS A 155 -1.86 -22.95 -29.48
C LYS A 155 -1.58 -24.16 -30.35
N VAL A 156 -0.42 -24.16 -31.01
CA VAL A 156 0.16 -25.38 -31.55
C VAL A 156 0.31 -26.31 -30.36
N LYS A 157 -0.44 -27.41 -30.39
CA LYS A 157 -0.31 -28.51 -29.43
C LYS A 157 1.04 -29.19 -29.59
#